data_AF-A0A3A9W2X2-F1
#
_entry.id   AF-A0A3A9W2X2-F1
#
_cell.length_a   1.000
_cell.length_b   1.000
_cell.length_c   1.000
_cell.angle_alpha   90.00
_cell.angle_beta   90.00
_cell.angle_gamma   90.00
#
_symmetry.space_group_name_H-M   'P 1'
#
loop_
_entity.id
_entity.type
_entity.pdbx_description
1 polymer ?
#
loop_
_entity_poly.entity_id
_entity_poly.type
_entity_poly.pdbx_seq_one_letter_code
_entity_poly.pdbx_strand_id
1 'polypeptide(L)'
;MVNFKVEGERGLLWRKLGTLLRRHGYTTEAVRNVLEVREPAEAVLADVGRYSLFYMGALKRSESPVAVIARLFLFCGHVPAVDLDRTDPELAALLWRLGLVEQVAGDEPLVRATVALVELRSNYFISDKLFENAPGGFTVHDGSSGCMPPHASSVELLSGLKKPAAARSFLDVGCGSGCQSVVFASDYECVAGFDVDERAVEFAQVNAAINGLSGRYEVSSWESFRADRLYDHIVFNSPDPSVAFDFIGRGLEGMLSRAGHAQVWLNCEVGAEDQSLEHVLLRSIENPERFDMESQENANSPFSVGADFIRSRKFPEHTLLVSHPGERASYMRDLVERGVREIVSVILTIRLRHHPRSD
;
A
#
# COMPACT_ATOMS: atom_id res chain seq x y z
N MET A 1 1.71 14.30 19.25
CA MET A 1 1.11 13.02 18.83
C MET A 1 -0.15 13.33 18.05
N VAL A 2 -0.27 12.82 16.82
CA VAL A 2 -1.46 13.03 15.97
C VAL A 2 -2.63 12.28 16.57
N ASN A 3 -3.80 12.93 16.63
CA ASN A 3 -5.04 12.29 17.04
C ASN A 3 -5.78 11.84 15.77
N PHE A 4 -6.03 10.56 15.58
CA PHE A 4 -6.61 10.06 14.32
C PHE A 4 -8.14 9.89 14.36
N LYS A 5 -8.83 10.43 15.39
CA LYS A 5 -10.30 10.37 15.45
C LYS A 5 -10.95 10.95 14.18
N VAL A 6 -11.92 10.22 13.64
CA VAL A 6 -12.68 10.58 12.42
C VAL A 6 -14.12 11.00 12.68
N GLU A 7 -14.58 10.93 13.93
CA GLU A 7 -15.93 11.30 14.31
C GLU A 7 -16.09 12.82 14.55
N GLY A 8 -17.33 13.29 14.48
CA GLY A 8 -17.71 14.67 14.81
C GLY A 8 -16.96 15.73 13.99
N GLU A 9 -16.53 16.81 14.66
CA GLU A 9 -15.83 17.92 14.01
C GLU A 9 -14.53 17.50 13.34
N ARG A 10 -13.82 16.51 13.88
CA ARG A 10 -12.51 16.09 13.35
C ARG A 10 -12.64 15.40 12.00
N GLY A 11 -13.70 14.60 11.81
CA GLY A 11 -14.06 14.06 10.48
C GLY A 11 -14.29 15.12 9.42
N LEU A 12 -14.86 16.27 9.79
CA LEU A 12 -15.03 17.41 8.87
C LEU A 12 -13.68 18.05 8.50
N LEU A 13 -12.73 18.10 9.42
CA LEU A 13 -11.38 18.59 9.15
C LEU A 13 -10.63 17.68 8.17
N TRP A 14 -10.75 16.36 8.28
CA TRP A 14 -10.16 15.42 7.33
C TRP A 14 -10.74 15.59 5.92
N ARG A 15 -12.07 15.67 5.78
CA ARG A 15 -12.72 15.95 4.49
C ARG A 15 -12.28 17.29 3.90
N LYS A 16 -12.13 18.31 4.76
CA LYS A 16 -11.62 19.62 4.36
C LYS A 16 -10.19 19.51 3.82
N LEU A 17 -9.33 18.73 4.45
CA LEU A 17 -7.97 18.48 3.97
C LEU A 17 -7.98 17.93 2.54
N GLY A 18 -8.75 16.87 2.27
CA GLY A 18 -8.86 16.32 0.91
C GLY A 18 -9.39 17.34 -0.11
N THR A 19 -10.33 18.19 0.29
CA THR A 19 -10.85 19.26 -0.57
C THR A 19 -9.78 20.30 -0.91
N LEU A 20 -8.96 20.71 0.06
CA LEU A 20 -7.87 21.65 -0.15
C LEU A 20 -6.76 21.06 -1.01
N LEU A 21 -6.39 19.79 -0.80
CA LEU A 21 -5.40 19.10 -1.64
C LEU A 21 -5.86 19.04 -3.11
N ARG A 22 -7.14 18.71 -3.36
CA ARG A 22 -7.73 18.73 -4.71
C ARG A 22 -7.75 20.14 -5.31
N ARG A 23 -8.10 21.15 -4.52
CA ARG A 23 -8.10 22.56 -4.95
C ARG A 23 -6.72 23.01 -5.45
N HIS A 24 -5.65 22.51 -4.83
CA HIS A 24 -4.27 22.80 -5.22
C HIS A 24 -3.71 21.89 -6.33
N GLY A 25 -4.53 20.98 -6.87
CA GLY A 25 -4.08 20.04 -7.89
C GLY A 25 -2.96 19.11 -7.40
N TYR A 26 -2.85 18.89 -6.09
CA TYR A 26 -1.85 17.99 -5.54
C TYR A 26 -2.18 16.56 -5.99
N THR A 27 -1.39 16.07 -6.94
CA THR A 27 -1.49 14.74 -7.54
C THR A 27 -0.09 14.24 -7.83
N THR A 28 0.11 12.93 -7.83
CA THR A 28 1.40 12.31 -8.16
C THR A 28 1.81 12.66 -9.59
N GLU A 29 0.84 12.80 -10.50
CA GLU A 29 1.07 13.29 -11.86
C GLU A 29 1.56 14.75 -11.88
N ALA A 30 0.98 15.65 -11.07
CA ALA A 30 1.47 17.01 -10.94
C ALA A 30 2.89 17.06 -10.36
N VAL A 31 3.19 16.22 -9.36
CA VAL A 31 4.55 16.10 -8.81
C VAL A 31 5.51 15.65 -9.90
N ARG A 32 5.21 14.56 -10.61
CA ARG A 32 5.99 14.04 -11.75
C ARG A 32 6.33 15.12 -12.76
N ASN A 33 5.36 15.98 -13.10
CA ASN A 33 5.55 17.09 -14.01
C ASN A 33 6.50 18.16 -13.44
N VAL A 34 6.44 18.49 -12.14
CA VAL A 34 7.41 19.38 -11.49
C VAL A 34 8.81 18.78 -11.45
N LEU A 35 8.93 17.45 -11.31
CA LEU A 35 10.22 16.75 -11.31
C LEU A 35 10.83 16.62 -12.72
N GLU A 36 10.03 16.86 -13.77
CA GLU A 36 10.41 16.69 -15.18
C GLU A 36 10.89 15.26 -15.52
N VAL A 37 10.29 14.26 -14.87
CA VAL A 37 10.65 12.83 -15.07
C VAL A 37 9.77 12.20 -16.14
N ARG A 38 10.35 11.28 -16.92
CA ARG A 38 9.65 10.66 -18.07
C ARG A 38 8.89 9.40 -17.69
N GLU A 39 9.30 8.76 -16.61
CA GLU A 39 8.66 7.59 -16.04
C GLU A 39 7.20 7.89 -15.68
N PRO A 40 6.32 6.87 -15.61
CA PRO A 40 4.95 7.04 -15.12
C PRO A 40 4.90 7.58 -13.69
N ALA A 41 3.79 8.22 -13.31
CA ALA A 41 3.59 8.79 -11.97
C ALA A 41 3.78 7.74 -10.86
N GLU A 42 3.31 6.53 -11.09
CA GLU A 42 3.40 5.40 -10.17
C GLU A 42 4.85 5.02 -9.84
N ALA A 43 5.81 5.29 -10.73
CA ALA A 43 7.22 5.05 -10.46
C ALA A 43 7.74 5.95 -9.33
N VAL A 44 7.20 7.18 -9.19
CA VAL A 44 7.54 8.09 -8.10
C VAL A 44 7.10 7.53 -6.75
N LEU A 45 5.92 6.89 -6.70
CA LEU A 45 5.38 6.27 -5.49
C LEU A 45 6.12 4.96 -5.14
N ALA A 46 6.43 4.16 -6.16
CA ALA A 46 7.08 2.86 -6.00
C ALA A 46 8.54 2.96 -5.48
N ASP A 47 9.17 4.13 -5.56
CA ASP A 47 10.54 4.35 -5.10
C ASP A 47 10.76 5.78 -4.56
N VAL A 48 9.86 6.21 -3.69
CA VAL A 48 9.84 7.59 -3.18
C VAL A 48 11.14 8.01 -2.49
N GLY A 49 11.87 7.08 -1.86
CA GLY A 49 13.17 7.35 -1.24
C GLY A 49 14.22 7.78 -2.27
N ARG A 50 14.32 7.05 -3.40
CA ARG A 50 15.20 7.43 -4.51
C ARG A 50 14.81 8.79 -5.08
N TYR A 51 13.53 9.00 -5.38
CA TYR A 51 13.09 10.27 -5.95
C TYR A 51 13.36 11.44 -5.00
N SER A 52 13.15 11.25 -3.69
CA SER A 52 13.47 12.25 -2.68
C SER A 52 14.96 12.63 -2.70
N LEU A 53 15.87 11.65 -2.75
CA LEU A 53 17.31 11.90 -2.78
C LEU A 53 17.75 12.67 -4.04
N PHE A 54 17.29 12.27 -5.22
CA PHE A 54 17.80 12.81 -6.48
C PHE A 54 17.07 14.07 -6.95
N TYR A 55 15.79 14.24 -6.58
CA TYR A 55 14.94 15.29 -7.16
C TYR A 55 14.46 16.35 -6.17
N MET A 56 14.86 16.29 -4.89
CA MET A 56 14.54 17.35 -3.91
C MET A 56 14.92 18.75 -4.42
N GLY A 57 16.05 18.86 -5.13
CA GLY A 57 16.49 20.13 -5.72
C GLY A 57 15.51 20.70 -6.76
N ALA A 58 14.82 19.85 -7.53
CA ALA A 58 13.82 20.29 -8.51
C ALA A 58 12.61 20.91 -7.81
N LEU A 59 12.09 20.25 -6.77
CA LEU A 59 10.99 20.80 -5.98
C LEU A 59 11.38 22.11 -5.27
N LYS A 60 12.61 22.21 -4.74
CA LYS A 60 13.10 23.44 -4.08
C LYS A 60 13.16 24.66 -5.00
N ARG A 61 13.27 24.47 -6.32
CA ARG A 61 13.28 25.56 -7.31
C ARG A 61 11.89 26.01 -7.75
N SER A 62 10.84 25.29 -7.35
CA SER A 62 9.45 25.61 -7.69
C SER A 62 8.72 26.18 -6.47
N GLU A 63 8.10 27.34 -6.66
CA GLU A 63 7.22 27.95 -5.65
C GLU A 63 5.76 27.47 -5.77
N SER A 64 5.49 26.48 -6.63
CA SER A 64 4.13 25.96 -6.78
C SER A 64 3.64 25.27 -5.49
N PRO A 65 2.34 25.37 -5.16
CA PRO A 65 1.74 24.64 -4.05
C PRO A 65 2.07 23.14 -4.04
N VAL A 66 2.03 22.51 -5.22
CA VAL A 66 2.36 21.09 -5.40
C VAL A 66 3.79 20.80 -4.96
N ALA A 67 4.76 21.66 -5.30
CA ALA A 67 6.15 21.45 -4.93
C ALA A 67 6.38 21.57 -3.42
N VAL A 68 5.75 22.55 -2.77
CA VAL A 68 5.82 22.74 -1.31
C VAL A 68 5.22 21.55 -0.58
N ILE A 69 4.02 21.12 -0.97
CA ILE A 69 3.32 19.96 -0.37
C ILE A 69 4.13 18.67 -0.60
N ALA A 70 4.65 18.46 -1.81
CA ALA A 70 5.46 17.28 -2.14
C ALA A 70 6.77 17.23 -1.36
N ARG A 71 7.47 18.37 -1.19
CA ARG A 71 8.67 18.45 -0.34
C ARG A 71 8.37 18.01 1.08
N LEU A 72 7.26 18.50 1.63
CA LEU A 72 6.89 18.29 3.01
C LEU A 72 6.48 16.83 3.27
N PHE A 73 5.59 16.29 2.44
CA PHE A 73 4.93 15.02 2.72
C PHE A 73 5.43 13.82 1.90
N LEU A 74 5.57 13.97 0.58
CA LEU A 74 6.01 12.85 -0.27
C LEU A 74 7.51 12.61 -0.09
N PHE A 75 8.31 13.68 -0.13
CA PHE A 75 9.76 13.61 0.01
C PHE A 75 10.22 13.71 1.47
N CYS A 76 9.30 13.81 2.42
CA CYS A 76 9.57 13.85 3.87
C CYS A 76 10.69 14.84 4.25
N GLY A 77 10.73 15.99 3.57
CA GLY A 77 11.75 17.02 3.75
C GLY A 77 11.30 18.19 4.62
N HIS A 78 12.25 19.06 4.94
CA HIS A 78 11.98 20.29 5.70
C HIS A 78 11.64 21.45 4.76
N VAL A 79 10.67 22.26 5.19
CA VAL A 79 10.17 23.41 4.43
C VAL A 79 10.12 24.64 5.33
N PRO A 80 10.53 25.83 4.89
CA PRO A 80 10.30 27.07 5.63
C PRO A 80 8.80 27.27 5.92
N ALA A 81 8.44 27.60 7.17
CA ALA A 81 7.05 27.83 7.55
C ALA A 81 6.36 28.87 6.66
N VAL A 82 7.10 29.91 6.28
CA VAL A 82 6.63 30.97 5.37
C VAL A 82 6.25 30.45 3.97
N ASP A 83 6.92 29.41 3.46
CA ASP A 83 6.59 28.84 2.15
C ASP A 83 5.27 28.06 2.20
N LEU A 84 5.02 27.38 3.33
CA LEU A 84 3.76 26.69 3.60
C LEU A 84 2.61 27.70 3.74
N ASP A 85 2.81 28.78 4.50
CA ASP A 85 1.80 29.83 4.67
C ASP A 85 1.51 30.58 3.36
N ARG A 86 2.53 30.85 2.55
CA ARG A 86 2.38 31.48 1.21
C ARG A 86 1.62 30.60 0.23
N THR A 87 1.75 29.27 0.36
CA THR A 87 1.02 28.33 -0.48
C THR A 87 -0.48 28.50 -0.30
N ASP A 88 -0.94 28.40 0.95
CA ASP A 88 -2.33 28.62 1.33
C ASP A 88 -2.45 28.69 2.87
N PRO A 89 -2.78 29.85 3.45
CA PRO A 89 -2.91 30.00 4.90
C PRO A 89 -3.99 29.10 5.51
N GLU A 90 -5.05 28.79 4.76
CA GLU A 90 -6.12 27.90 5.21
C GLU A 90 -5.63 26.45 5.31
N LEU A 91 -4.87 25.99 4.32
CA LEU A 91 -4.25 24.68 4.33
C LEU A 91 -3.20 24.58 5.45
N ALA A 92 -2.32 25.57 5.57
CA ALA A 92 -1.28 25.61 6.60
C ALA A 92 -1.90 25.49 8.01
N ALA A 93 -2.90 26.33 8.33
CA ALA A 93 -3.60 26.28 9.61
C ALA A 93 -4.27 24.92 9.86
N LEU A 94 -4.83 24.29 8.81
CA LEU A 94 -5.44 22.97 8.92
C LEU A 94 -4.41 21.87 9.22
N LEU A 95 -3.26 21.88 8.54
CA LEU A 95 -2.18 20.92 8.77
C LEU A 95 -1.67 20.98 10.22
N TRP A 96 -1.47 22.20 10.75
CA TRP A 96 -1.12 22.41 12.16
C TRP A 96 -2.20 21.89 13.11
N ARG A 97 -3.47 22.23 12.85
CA ARG A 97 -4.60 21.81 13.69
C ARG A 97 -4.77 20.29 13.71
N LEU A 98 -4.49 19.61 12.60
CA LEU A 98 -4.52 18.15 12.51
C LEU A 98 -3.26 17.51 13.12
N GLY A 99 -2.19 18.27 13.32
CA GLY A 99 -0.91 17.78 13.82
C GLY A 99 -0.06 17.10 12.73
N LEU A 100 -0.35 17.36 11.45
CA LEU A 100 0.36 16.77 10.31
C LEU A 100 1.73 17.41 10.07
N VAL A 101 1.98 18.55 10.70
CA VAL A 101 3.24 19.28 10.65
C VAL A 101 3.67 19.65 12.06
N GLU A 102 4.98 19.75 12.24
CA GLU A 102 5.60 20.24 13.48
C GLU A 102 6.82 21.11 13.18
N GLN A 103 7.17 21.95 14.15
CA GLN A 103 8.34 22.82 14.05
C GLN A 103 9.61 21.99 14.25
N VAL A 104 10.61 22.22 13.39
CA VAL A 104 11.95 21.67 13.56
C VAL A 104 12.71 22.53 14.57
N ALA A 105 13.42 21.90 15.51
CA ALA A 105 14.26 22.62 16.46
C ALA A 105 15.44 23.30 15.74
N GLY A 106 15.69 24.57 16.03
CA GLY A 106 16.77 25.35 15.45
C GLY A 106 16.43 26.84 15.34
N ASP A 107 17.37 27.62 14.81
CA ASP A 107 17.22 29.06 14.64
C ASP A 107 16.34 29.43 13.42
N GLU A 108 16.30 28.55 12.41
CA GLU A 108 15.46 28.74 11.23
C GLU A 108 14.03 28.22 11.46
N PRO A 109 12.98 28.93 11.00
CA PRO A 109 11.59 28.53 11.16
C PRO A 109 11.20 27.44 10.14
N LEU A 110 11.82 26.27 10.22
CA LEU A 110 11.52 25.11 9.39
C LEU A 110 10.40 24.26 10.01
N VAL A 111 9.57 23.69 9.15
CA VAL A 111 8.55 22.70 9.49
C VAL A 111 8.84 21.38 8.80
N ARG A 112 8.41 20.28 9.43
CA ARG A 112 8.46 18.93 8.87
C ARG A 112 7.11 18.24 9.02
N ALA A 113 6.84 17.26 8.16
CA ALA A 113 5.66 16.42 8.28
C ALA A 113 5.83 15.38 9.39
N THR A 114 4.72 15.06 10.07
CA THR A 114 4.66 13.98 11.07
C THR A 114 4.25 12.64 10.47
N VAL A 115 3.70 12.66 9.25
CA VAL A 115 3.24 11.50 8.46
C VAL A 115 3.73 11.63 7.02
N ALA A 116 3.70 10.54 6.26
CA ALA A 116 3.72 10.64 4.80
C ALA A 116 2.31 11.02 4.30
N LEU A 117 2.21 11.75 3.19
CA LEU A 117 0.96 11.99 2.48
C LEU A 117 1.20 11.79 0.99
N VAL A 118 0.45 10.87 0.38
CA VAL A 118 0.57 10.50 -1.03
C VAL A 118 -0.78 10.57 -1.73
N GLU A 119 -0.77 10.77 -3.04
CA GLU A 119 -1.96 10.66 -3.89
C GLU A 119 -1.84 9.43 -4.80
N LEU A 120 -2.90 8.62 -4.86
CA LEU A 120 -2.99 7.47 -5.74
C LEU A 120 -4.41 7.34 -6.30
N ARG A 121 -4.53 7.34 -7.64
CA ARG A 121 -5.81 7.20 -8.36
C ARG A 121 -6.89 8.17 -7.84
N SER A 122 -6.53 9.45 -7.71
CA SER A 122 -7.35 10.57 -7.19
C SER A 122 -7.73 10.49 -5.71
N ASN A 123 -7.15 9.55 -4.95
CA ASN A 123 -7.36 9.42 -3.51
C ASN A 123 -6.10 9.78 -2.74
N TYR A 124 -6.26 10.36 -1.56
CA TYR A 124 -5.15 10.75 -0.68
C TYR A 124 -4.99 9.80 0.48
N PHE A 125 -3.76 9.46 0.79
CA PHE A 125 -3.39 8.54 1.85
C PHE A 125 -2.37 9.17 2.76
N ILE A 126 -2.61 9.10 4.06
CA ILE A 126 -1.61 9.30 5.09
C ILE A 126 -1.18 7.95 5.68
N SER A 127 0.08 7.87 6.07
CA SER A 127 0.70 6.68 6.66
C SER A 127 1.93 7.09 7.47
N ASP A 128 2.66 6.12 8.02
CA ASP A 128 3.97 6.41 8.59
C ASP A 128 4.99 6.82 7.53
N LYS A 129 5.96 7.63 7.96
CA LYS A 129 7.10 8.02 7.13
C LYS A 129 8.12 6.89 7.13
N LEU A 130 8.65 6.56 5.97
CA LEU A 130 9.74 5.58 5.84
C LEU A 130 11.12 6.21 6.00
N PHE A 131 11.21 7.54 5.88
CA PHE A 131 12.46 8.27 5.99
C PHE A 131 12.22 9.75 6.30
N GLU A 132 13.30 10.47 6.59
CA GLU A 132 13.36 11.92 6.70
C GLU A 132 14.50 12.43 5.80
N ASN A 133 14.22 13.43 4.94
CA ASN A 133 15.20 14.07 4.06
C ASN A 133 15.48 15.50 4.54
N ALA A 134 16.26 15.61 5.62
CA ALA A 134 16.62 16.87 6.23
C ALA A 134 17.82 17.52 5.52
N PRO A 135 18.03 18.85 5.66
CA PRO A 135 19.23 19.51 5.15
C PRO A 135 20.55 18.87 5.64
N GLY A 136 20.54 18.29 6.84
CA GLY A 136 21.69 17.63 7.46
C GLY A 136 21.87 16.15 7.10
N GLY A 137 20.95 15.53 6.34
CA GLY A 137 21.07 14.14 5.93
C GLY A 137 19.75 13.44 5.65
N PHE A 138 19.88 12.21 5.16
CA PHE A 138 18.77 11.30 4.86
C PHE A 138 18.75 10.17 5.90
N THR A 139 17.66 10.05 6.65
CA THR A 139 17.50 9.06 7.71
C THR A 139 16.38 8.12 7.35
N VAL A 140 16.65 6.83 7.25
CA VAL A 140 15.61 5.79 7.06
C VAL A 140 15.07 5.39 8.42
N HIS A 141 13.75 5.32 8.55
CA HIS A 141 13.08 4.79 9.74
C HIS A 141 12.93 3.27 9.61
N ASP A 142 12.99 2.55 10.72
CA ASP A 142 12.77 1.10 10.69
C ASP A 142 11.28 0.82 10.41
N GLY A 143 10.97 0.35 9.21
CA GLY A 143 9.60 0.02 8.78
C GLY A 143 8.98 -1.18 9.50
N SER A 144 9.64 -1.74 10.51
CA SER A 144 9.21 -2.95 11.26
C SER A 144 8.01 -2.73 12.17
N SER A 145 7.59 -1.47 12.40
CA SER A 145 6.50 -1.13 13.32
C SER A 145 5.55 -0.05 12.79
N GLY A 146 5.67 0.35 11.52
CA GLY A 146 4.90 1.43 10.93
C GLY A 146 3.96 0.96 9.82
N CYS A 147 2.83 1.63 9.70
CA CYS A 147 1.92 1.43 8.57
C CYS A 147 2.55 2.01 7.30
N MET A 148 2.86 1.14 6.33
CA MET A 148 3.51 1.52 5.09
C MET A 148 2.58 2.43 4.23
N PRO A 149 3.15 3.43 3.52
CA PRO A 149 2.42 4.12 2.47
C PRO A 149 1.99 3.15 1.36
N PRO A 150 0.97 3.49 0.56
CA PRO A 150 0.72 2.82 -0.71
C PRO A 150 2.02 2.65 -1.51
N HIS A 151 2.41 1.40 -1.76
CA HIS A 151 3.69 1.04 -2.37
C HIS A 151 3.50 0.07 -3.55
N ALA A 152 4.59 -0.40 -4.14
CA ALA A 152 4.61 -1.24 -5.34
C ALA A 152 3.63 -2.43 -5.30
N SER A 153 3.56 -3.20 -4.21
CA SER A 153 2.63 -4.35 -4.11
C SER A 153 1.16 -3.91 -4.07
N SER A 154 0.86 -2.79 -3.41
CA SER A 154 -0.48 -2.22 -3.42
C SER A 154 -0.91 -1.77 -4.81
N VAL A 155 -0.02 -1.09 -5.53
CA VAL A 155 -0.26 -0.63 -6.92
C VAL A 155 -0.43 -1.82 -7.87
N GLU A 156 0.38 -2.86 -7.67
CA GLU A 156 0.29 -4.10 -8.45
C GLU A 156 -1.05 -4.80 -8.23
N LEU A 157 -1.45 -5.04 -6.97
CA LEU A 157 -2.76 -5.61 -6.65
C LEU A 157 -3.88 -4.77 -7.24
N LEU A 158 -3.89 -3.45 -7.01
CA LEU A 158 -4.88 -2.51 -7.57
C LEU A 158 -4.99 -2.55 -9.09
N SER A 159 -3.93 -2.94 -9.79
CA SER A 159 -3.92 -3.05 -11.26
C SER A 159 -4.47 -4.39 -11.77
N GLY A 160 -4.45 -5.43 -10.94
CA GLY A 160 -5.05 -6.72 -11.24
C GLY A 160 -6.43 -6.97 -10.61
N LEU A 161 -6.94 -6.06 -9.78
CA LEU A 161 -8.28 -6.18 -9.20
C LEU A 161 -9.37 -6.13 -10.29
N LYS A 162 -10.31 -7.07 -10.22
CA LYS A 162 -11.42 -7.29 -11.16
C LYS A 162 -12.71 -7.43 -10.36
N LYS A 163 -13.49 -6.36 -10.22
CA LYS A 163 -14.77 -6.42 -9.48
C LYS A 163 -15.69 -7.56 -10.01
N PRO A 164 -16.21 -8.47 -9.15
CA PRO A 164 -17.19 -9.46 -9.57
C PRO A 164 -18.48 -8.82 -10.07
N ALA A 165 -19.15 -9.50 -11.00
CA ALA A 165 -20.44 -9.05 -11.50
C ALA A 165 -21.47 -8.99 -10.36
N ALA A 166 -22.18 -7.87 -10.24
CA ALA A 166 -23.14 -7.59 -9.18
C ALA A 166 -22.59 -7.58 -7.74
N ALA A 167 -21.27 -7.52 -7.53
CA ALA A 167 -20.69 -7.38 -6.20
C ALA A 167 -21.11 -6.07 -5.53
N ARG A 168 -21.59 -6.17 -4.28
CA ARG A 168 -22.07 -5.04 -3.47
C ARG A 168 -21.24 -4.82 -2.22
N SER A 169 -20.49 -5.83 -1.77
CA SER A 169 -19.64 -5.76 -0.58
C SER A 169 -18.17 -6.04 -0.89
N PHE A 170 -17.29 -5.29 -0.21
CA PHE A 170 -15.84 -5.36 -0.32
C PHE A 170 -15.20 -5.54 1.07
N LEU A 171 -14.25 -6.46 1.20
CA LEU A 171 -13.46 -6.68 2.41
C LEU A 171 -11.96 -6.60 2.09
N ASP A 172 -11.26 -5.75 2.84
CA ASP A 172 -9.82 -5.54 2.76
C ASP A 172 -9.12 -6.21 3.95
N VAL A 173 -8.52 -7.38 3.72
CA VAL A 173 -7.84 -8.17 4.75
C VAL A 173 -6.42 -7.65 4.93
N GLY A 174 -6.02 -7.36 6.18
CA GLY A 174 -4.74 -6.69 6.43
C GLY A 174 -4.72 -5.33 5.76
N CYS A 175 -5.74 -4.51 6.04
CA CYS A 175 -6.06 -3.33 5.24
C CYS A 175 -4.96 -2.27 5.24
N GLY A 176 -4.00 -2.31 6.17
CA GLY A 176 -2.93 -1.32 6.27
C GLY A 176 -3.52 0.09 6.34
N SER A 177 -3.02 0.98 5.47
CA SER A 177 -3.53 2.35 5.32
C SER A 177 -4.89 2.45 4.61
N GLY A 178 -5.54 1.33 4.31
CA GLY A 178 -6.81 1.23 3.57
C GLY A 178 -6.65 1.43 2.07
N CYS A 179 -5.47 1.17 1.50
CA CYS A 179 -5.16 1.47 0.10
C CYS A 179 -6.18 0.86 -0.87
N GLN A 180 -6.44 -0.44 -0.75
CA GLN A 180 -7.37 -1.14 -1.64
C GLN A 180 -8.81 -0.73 -1.39
N SER A 181 -9.27 -0.78 -0.13
CA SER A 181 -10.63 -0.40 0.26
C SER A 181 -11.00 1.02 -0.12
N VAL A 182 -10.12 2.02 0.09
CA VAL A 182 -10.40 3.43 -0.23
C VAL A 182 -10.47 3.66 -1.73
N VAL A 183 -9.53 3.13 -2.52
CA VAL A 183 -9.55 3.30 -3.99
C VAL A 183 -10.83 2.72 -4.60
N PHE A 184 -11.32 1.60 -4.07
CA PHE A 184 -12.48 0.91 -4.60
C PHE A 184 -13.80 1.27 -3.91
N ALA A 185 -13.78 2.11 -2.87
CA ALA A 185 -14.93 2.28 -2.00
C ALA A 185 -16.20 2.74 -2.74
N SER A 186 -16.06 3.63 -3.72
CA SER A 186 -17.22 4.14 -4.50
C SER A 186 -17.90 3.09 -5.36
N ASP A 187 -17.25 1.95 -5.60
CA ASP A 187 -17.82 0.87 -6.40
C ASP A 187 -18.71 -0.07 -5.57
N TYR A 188 -18.66 -0.01 -4.24
CA TYR A 188 -19.39 -0.94 -3.38
C TYR A 188 -20.34 -0.21 -2.45
N GLU A 189 -21.41 -0.89 -2.06
CA GLU A 189 -22.37 -0.37 -1.09
C GLU A 189 -21.88 -0.55 0.35
N CYS A 190 -21.07 -1.58 0.58
CA CYS A 190 -20.52 -1.91 1.88
C CYS A 190 -19.03 -2.18 1.74
N VAL A 191 -18.21 -1.38 2.41
CA VAL A 191 -16.75 -1.53 2.44
C VAL A 191 -16.34 -1.77 3.88
N ALA A 192 -15.57 -2.83 4.09
CA ALA A 192 -14.95 -3.12 5.37
C ALA A 192 -13.46 -3.44 5.19
N GLY A 193 -12.70 -3.29 6.25
CA GLY A 193 -11.33 -3.77 6.33
C GLY A 193 -10.96 -4.07 7.77
N PHE A 194 -9.95 -4.91 7.96
CA PHE A 194 -9.37 -5.12 9.27
C PHE A 194 -7.86 -5.27 9.18
N ASP A 195 -7.18 -4.89 10.25
CA ASP A 195 -5.75 -5.08 10.42
C ASP A 195 -5.44 -5.40 11.88
N VAL A 196 -4.33 -6.12 12.12
CA VAL A 196 -3.88 -6.43 13.49
C VAL A 196 -3.25 -5.22 14.17
N ASP A 197 -2.77 -4.25 13.38
CA ASP A 197 -2.19 -3.00 13.88
C ASP A 197 -3.27 -1.92 14.06
N GLU A 198 -3.44 -1.45 15.30
CA GLU A 198 -4.33 -0.34 15.64
C GLU A 198 -4.02 0.93 14.83
N ARG A 199 -2.73 1.21 14.61
CA ARG A 199 -2.30 2.39 13.87
C ARG A 199 -2.65 2.31 12.38
N ALA A 200 -2.56 1.12 11.78
CA ALA A 200 -3.01 0.88 10.42
C ALA A 200 -4.52 1.14 10.30
N VAL A 201 -5.32 0.61 11.21
CA VAL A 201 -6.78 0.84 11.25
C VAL A 201 -7.11 2.33 11.40
N GLU A 202 -6.42 3.05 12.27
CA GLU A 202 -6.54 4.51 12.39
C GLU A 202 -6.27 5.23 11.07
N PHE A 203 -5.20 4.85 10.35
CA PHE A 203 -4.90 5.41 9.03
C PHE A 203 -5.98 5.08 8.01
N ALA A 204 -6.46 3.85 7.94
CA ALA A 204 -7.53 3.45 7.02
C ALA A 204 -8.80 4.27 7.23
N GLN A 205 -9.20 4.48 8.49
CA GLN A 205 -10.34 5.33 8.85
C GLN A 205 -10.12 6.78 8.39
N VAL A 206 -8.95 7.35 8.67
CA VAL A 206 -8.64 8.73 8.28
C VAL A 206 -8.55 8.88 6.76
N ASN A 207 -7.98 7.92 6.06
CA ASN A 207 -7.86 7.93 4.60
C ASN A 207 -9.22 7.84 3.93
N ALA A 208 -10.15 7.03 4.45
CA ALA A 208 -11.54 7.09 4.01
C ALA A 208 -12.15 8.47 4.25
N ALA A 209 -11.95 9.07 5.43
CA ALA A 209 -12.47 10.39 5.77
C ALA A 209 -11.90 11.52 4.90
N ILE A 210 -10.60 11.54 4.60
CA ILE A 210 -9.95 12.52 3.73
C ILE A 210 -10.59 12.51 2.33
N ASN A 211 -10.93 11.32 1.84
CA ASN A 211 -11.55 11.12 0.53
C ASN A 211 -13.07 11.25 0.54
N GLY A 212 -13.69 11.52 1.70
CA GLY A 212 -15.14 11.65 1.81
C GLY A 212 -15.89 10.30 1.65
N LEU A 213 -15.19 9.20 1.85
CA LEU A 213 -15.69 7.84 1.72
C LEU A 213 -16.14 7.30 3.08
N SER A 214 -16.96 6.25 3.03
CA SER A 214 -17.42 5.53 4.22
C SER A 214 -16.92 4.09 4.15
N GLY A 215 -16.35 3.61 5.26
CA GLY A 215 -15.89 2.24 5.41
C GLY A 215 -15.86 1.87 6.89
N ARG A 216 -15.96 0.58 7.19
CA ARG A 216 -15.83 0.06 8.55
C ARG A 216 -14.47 -0.60 8.71
N TYR A 217 -13.66 -0.07 9.60
CA TYR A 217 -12.30 -0.56 9.85
C TYR A 217 -12.18 -0.94 11.32
N GLU A 218 -11.70 -2.16 11.58
CA GLU A 218 -11.54 -2.68 12.94
C GLU A 218 -10.20 -3.36 13.16
N VAL A 219 -9.73 -3.32 14.41
CA VAL A 219 -8.52 -4.04 14.83
C VAL A 219 -8.86 -5.50 15.00
N SER A 220 -8.35 -6.36 14.11
CA SER A 220 -8.64 -7.79 14.09
C SER A 220 -7.59 -8.57 13.31
N SER A 221 -7.56 -9.88 13.53
CA SER A 221 -6.86 -10.83 12.68
C SER A 221 -7.87 -11.66 11.91
N TRP A 222 -7.48 -12.34 10.82
CA TRP A 222 -8.44 -13.15 10.08
C TRP A 222 -8.99 -14.33 10.91
N GLU A 223 -8.25 -14.81 11.91
CA GLU A 223 -8.69 -15.85 12.87
C GLU A 223 -9.77 -15.34 13.84
N SER A 224 -9.69 -14.06 14.20
CA SER A 224 -10.55 -13.44 15.22
C SER A 224 -11.66 -12.59 14.63
N PHE A 225 -11.54 -12.19 13.36
CA PHE A 225 -12.55 -11.43 12.63
C PHE A 225 -13.87 -12.20 12.60
N ARG A 226 -14.96 -11.51 12.92
CA ARG A 226 -16.31 -12.07 12.92
C ARG A 226 -17.14 -11.29 11.92
N ALA A 227 -17.16 -11.80 10.70
CA ALA A 227 -17.88 -11.18 9.61
C ALA A 227 -19.38 -11.05 9.95
N ASP A 228 -19.90 -9.83 9.92
CA ASP A 228 -21.34 -9.54 10.08
C ASP A 228 -22.17 -10.02 8.88
N ARG A 229 -21.47 -10.28 7.76
CA ARG A 229 -21.99 -10.75 6.48
C ARG A 229 -20.88 -11.45 5.70
N LEU A 230 -21.25 -12.18 4.67
CA LEU A 230 -20.30 -12.60 3.65
C LEU A 230 -20.05 -11.47 2.65
N TYR A 231 -18.83 -11.42 2.12
CA TYR A 231 -18.36 -10.38 1.22
C TYR A 231 -18.24 -10.90 -0.22
N ASP A 232 -18.68 -10.10 -1.19
CA ASP A 232 -18.68 -10.50 -2.61
C ASP A 232 -17.29 -10.36 -3.24
N HIS A 233 -16.49 -9.40 -2.75
CA HIS A 233 -15.13 -9.22 -3.17
C HIS A 233 -14.24 -9.09 -1.94
N ILE A 234 -13.32 -10.03 -1.77
CA ILE A 234 -12.31 -9.98 -0.72
C ILE A 234 -10.97 -9.71 -1.36
N VAL A 235 -10.17 -8.82 -0.79
CA VAL A 235 -8.80 -8.59 -1.24
C VAL A 235 -7.84 -8.80 -0.09
N PHE A 236 -6.64 -9.29 -0.41
CA PHE A 236 -5.58 -9.42 0.57
C PHE A 236 -4.23 -9.13 -0.09
N ASN A 237 -3.58 -8.04 0.31
CA ASN A 237 -2.19 -7.78 -0.02
C ASN A 237 -1.31 -8.45 1.03
N SER A 238 -0.98 -9.73 0.83
CA SER A 238 -0.35 -10.52 1.89
C SER A 238 1.06 -10.02 2.23
N PRO A 239 1.46 -9.97 3.52
CA PRO A 239 2.82 -9.62 3.90
C PRO A 239 3.83 -10.70 3.49
N ASP A 240 3.41 -11.97 3.46
CA ASP A 240 4.19 -13.09 2.99
C ASP A 240 3.31 -14.27 2.50
N PRO A 241 3.86 -15.25 1.75
CA PRO A 241 3.08 -16.36 1.21
C PRO A 241 2.44 -17.28 2.26
N SER A 242 3.09 -17.50 3.40
CA SER A 242 2.57 -18.45 4.40
C SER A 242 1.27 -17.94 5.02
N VAL A 243 1.22 -16.65 5.35
CA VAL A 243 -0.01 -15.99 5.82
C VAL A 243 -1.09 -16.01 4.75
N ALA A 244 -0.72 -15.83 3.47
CA ALA A 244 -1.66 -15.92 2.35
C ALA A 244 -2.31 -17.32 2.27
N PHE A 245 -1.49 -18.38 2.30
CA PHE A 245 -1.97 -19.75 2.21
C PHE A 245 -2.84 -20.15 3.40
N ASP A 246 -2.44 -19.73 4.60
CA ASP A 246 -3.20 -19.95 5.83
C ASP A 246 -4.56 -19.25 5.79
N PHE A 247 -4.61 -17.99 5.36
CA PHE A 247 -5.86 -17.26 5.15
C PHE A 247 -6.77 -17.96 4.13
N ILE A 248 -6.22 -18.39 2.99
CA ILE A 248 -6.99 -19.06 1.93
C ILE A 248 -7.57 -20.38 2.45
N GLY A 249 -6.73 -21.22 3.06
CA GLY A 249 -7.12 -22.57 3.50
C GLY A 249 -8.03 -22.59 4.72
N ARG A 250 -7.90 -21.62 5.64
CA ARG A 250 -8.57 -21.66 6.95
C ARG A 250 -9.52 -20.51 7.23
N GLY A 251 -9.33 -19.34 6.62
CA GLY A 251 -10.11 -18.13 6.90
C GLY A 251 -11.18 -17.81 5.85
N LEU A 252 -10.83 -17.99 4.57
CA LEU A 252 -11.58 -17.41 3.46
C LEU A 252 -13.04 -17.87 3.36
N GLU A 253 -13.30 -19.17 3.55
CA GLU A 253 -14.64 -19.77 3.39
C GLU A 253 -15.68 -19.13 4.34
N GLY A 254 -15.26 -18.70 5.53
CA GLY A 254 -16.14 -18.06 6.51
C GLY A 254 -16.48 -16.60 6.20
N MET A 255 -15.82 -15.99 5.22
CA MET A 255 -15.95 -14.58 4.88
C MET A 255 -16.47 -14.36 3.45
N LEU A 256 -16.20 -15.28 2.53
CA LEU A 256 -16.50 -15.13 1.10
C LEU A 256 -17.94 -15.51 0.75
N SER A 257 -18.62 -14.65 -0.01
CA SER A 257 -19.96 -14.95 -0.53
C SER A 257 -19.90 -16.02 -1.62
N ARG A 258 -20.97 -16.81 -1.76
CA ARG A 258 -21.01 -17.94 -2.69
C ARG A 258 -20.79 -17.55 -4.16
N ALA A 259 -21.22 -16.35 -4.55
CA ALA A 259 -21.07 -15.83 -5.92
C ALA A 259 -19.88 -14.87 -6.07
N GLY A 260 -19.17 -14.59 -4.96
CA GLY A 260 -18.04 -13.69 -4.92
C GLY A 260 -16.72 -14.33 -5.34
N HIS A 261 -15.66 -13.53 -5.30
CA HIS A 261 -14.30 -14.04 -5.33
C HIS A 261 -13.40 -13.32 -4.32
N ALA A 262 -12.27 -13.93 -4.02
CA ALA A 262 -11.15 -13.25 -3.38
C ALA A 262 -10.03 -13.01 -4.38
N GLN A 263 -9.29 -11.91 -4.22
CA GLN A 263 -8.06 -11.63 -4.93
C GLN A 263 -6.91 -11.41 -3.94
N VAL A 264 -5.99 -12.36 -3.90
CA VAL A 264 -4.87 -12.37 -2.96
C VAL A 264 -3.56 -12.14 -3.71
N TRP A 265 -2.83 -11.10 -3.35
CA TRP A 265 -1.48 -10.85 -3.85
C TRP A 265 -0.44 -11.51 -2.94
N LEU A 266 0.55 -12.15 -3.54
CA LEU A 266 1.73 -12.72 -2.87
C LEU A 266 2.89 -12.89 -3.86
N ASN A 267 4.10 -13.08 -3.33
CA ASN A 267 5.28 -13.47 -4.10
C ASN A 267 5.72 -14.89 -3.73
N CYS A 268 5.59 -15.83 -4.65
CA CYS A 268 5.81 -17.25 -4.38
C CYS A 268 7.16 -17.73 -4.89
N GLU A 269 7.93 -18.42 -4.06
CA GLU A 269 9.13 -19.15 -4.49
C GLU A 269 8.73 -20.49 -5.13
N VAL A 270 9.19 -20.74 -6.35
CA VAL A 270 8.94 -21.99 -7.07
C VAL A 270 10.23 -22.81 -7.12
N GLY A 271 10.24 -23.93 -6.39
CA GLY A 271 11.40 -24.82 -6.30
C GLY A 271 11.57 -25.75 -7.50
N ALA A 272 12.69 -26.47 -7.51
CA ALA A 272 12.93 -27.57 -8.45
C ALA A 272 11.92 -28.72 -8.29
N GLU A 273 11.53 -29.01 -7.05
CA GLU A 273 10.58 -30.07 -6.71
C GLU A 273 9.13 -29.71 -7.08
N ASP A 274 8.81 -28.41 -7.11
CA ASP A 274 7.45 -27.92 -7.31
C ASP A 274 6.97 -28.03 -8.75
N GLN A 275 7.87 -28.16 -9.74
CA GLN A 275 7.55 -28.16 -11.17
C GLN A 275 6.91 -26.85 -11.70
N SER A 276 5.93 -26.25 -11.03
CA SER A 276 5.16 -25.05 -11.41
C SER A 276 4.56 -24.33 -10.19
N LEU A 277 4.10 -23.09 -10.36
CA LEU A 277 3.32 -22.37 -9.33
C LEU A 277 2.07 -23.14 -8.87
N GLU A 278 1.32 -23.78 -9.77
CA GLU A 278 0.10 -24.52 -9.44
C GLU A 278 0.33 -25.60 -8.38
N HIS A 279 1.37 -26.41 -8.54
CA HIS A 279 1.80 -27.40 -7.55
C HIS A 279 2.17 -26.78 -6.20
N VAL A 280 2.79 -25.59 -6.16
CA VAL A 280 3.04 -24.87 -4.90
C VAL A 280 1.73 -24.52 -4.21
N LEU A 281 0.75 -24.00 -4.96
CA LEU A 281 -0.55 -23.65 -4.41
C LEU A 281 -1.28 -24.88 -3.85
N LEU A 282 -1.29 -25.99 -4.61
CA LEU A 282 -1.97 -27.23 -4.20
C LEU A 282 -1.33 -27.88 -2.97
N ARG A 283 -0.02 -27.79 -2.79
CA ARG A 283 0.63 -28.37 -1.59
C ARG A 283 0.53 -27.47 -0.35
N SER A 284 0.47 -26.14 -0.56
CA SER A 284 0.62 -25.17 0.53
C SER A 284 -0.71 -24.68 1.10
N ILE A 285 -1.77 -24.69 0.30
CA ILE A 285 -3.12 -24.31 0.74
C ILE A 285 -3.81 -25.54 1.35
N GLU A 286 -4.45 -25.37 2.51
CA GLU A 286 -5.25 -26.42 3.12
C GLU A 286 -6.57 -26.62 2.34
N ASN A 287 -6.91 -27.88 2.03
CA ASN A 287 -8.13 -28.25 1.28
C ASN A 287 -8.29 -27.49 -0.06
N PRO A 288 -7.26 -27.47 -0.94
CA PRO A 288 -7.25 -26.65 -2.16
C PRO A 288 -8.35 -27.06 -3.15
N GLU A 289 -8.84 -28.30 -3.09
CA GLU A 289 -9.94 -28.83 -3.91
C GLU A 289 -11.28 -28.12 -3.68
N ARG A 290 -11.41 -27.37 -2.57
CA ARG A 290 -12.57 -26.51 -2.30
C ARG A 290 -12.60 -25.24 -3.15
N PHE A 291 -11.49 -24.90 -3.81
CA PHE A 291 -11.34 -23.62 -4.48
C PHE A 291 -11.09 -23.77 -5.99
N ASP A 292 -11.73 -22.91 -6.77
CA ASP A 292 -11.36 -22.63 -8.16
C ASP A 292 -10.41 -21.43 -8.13
N MET A 293 -9.19 -21.63 -8.65
CA MET A 293 -8.08 -20.68 -8.51
C MET A 293 -7.52 -20.33 -9.89
N GLU A 294 -7.43 -19.04 -10.18
CA GLU A 294 -6.81 -18.49 -11.38
C GLU A 294 -5.62 -17.61 -10.96
N SER A 295 -4.43 -17.91 -11.47
CA SER A 295 -3.23 -17.10 -11.23
C SER A 295 -3.01 -16.06 -12.33
N GLN A 296 -2.75 -14.82 -11.91
CA GLN A 296 -2.23 -13.77 -12.76
C GLN A 296 -0.81 -13.42 -12.32
N GLU A 297 0.17 -13.96 -13.04
CA GLU A 297 1.59 -13.74 -12.76
C GLU A 297 2.08 -12.42 -13.39
N ASN A 298 3.03 -11.78 -12.73
CA ASN A 298 3.68 -10.57 -13.24
C ASN A 298 5.20 -10.71 -13.26
N ALA A 299 5.74 -11.12 -14.41
CA ALA A 299 7.18 -11.28 -14.61
C ALA A 299 7.97 -9.95 -14.49
N ASN A 300 7.31 -8.80 -14.68
CA ASN A 300 7.92 -7.48 -14.57
C ASN A 300 7.75 -6.86 -13.17
N SER A 301 7.14 -7.58 -12.23
CA SER A 301 7.01 -7.11 -10.85
C SER A 301 8.40 -6.92 -10.22
N PRO A 302 8.61 -5.88 -9.40
CA PRO A 302 9.82 -5.76 -8.59
C PRO A 302 9.96 -6.90 -7.55
N PHE A 303 8.89 -7.68 -7.34
CA PHE A 303 8.86 -8.85 -6.46
C PHE A 303 9.05 -10.18 -7.21
N SER A 304 9.36 -10.13 -8.51
CA SER A 304 9.63 -11.32 -9.34
C SER A 304 11.12 -11.48 -9.64
N VAL A 305 11.58 -12.72 -9.70
CA VAL A 305 12.94 -13.10 -10.13
C VAL A 305 12.84 -14.33 -11.03
N GLY A 306 12.95 -14.12 -12.33
CA GLY A 306 12.88 -15.20 -13.31
C GLY A 306 14.07 -16.17 -13.23
N ALA A 307 13.89 -17.35 -13.81
CA ALA A 307 14.88 -18.43 -13.74
C ALA A 307 16.28 -18.09 -14.30
N ASP A 308 16.38 -17.19 -15.28
CA ASP A 308 17.66 -16.72 -15.80
C ASP A 308 18.46 -15.92 -14.75
N PHE A 309 17.77 -15.12 -13.93
CA PHE A 309 18.39 -14.36 -12.85
C PHE A 309 18.91 -15.27 -11.75
N ILE A 310 18.14 -16.28 -11.34
CA ILE A 310 18.58 -17.30 -10.39
C ILE A 310 19.80 -18.06 -10.93
N ARG A 311 19.75 -18.56 -12.18
CA ARG A 311 20.87 -19.28 -12.81
C ARG A 311 22.15 -18.45 -12.89
N SER A 312 22.01 -17.17 -13.22
CA SER A 312 23.14 -16.24 -13.32
C SER A 312 23.55 -15.62 -11.97
N ARG A 313 22.86 -15.98 -10.87
CA ARG A 313 23.07 -15.46 -9.52
C ARG A 313 23.03 -13.94 -9.44
N LYS A 314 22.06 -13.34 -10.14
CA LYS A 314 21.82 -11.89 -10.18
C LYS A 314 20.38 -11.59 -9.81
N PHE A 315 20.13 -10.36 -9.37
CA PHE A 315 18.78 -9.84 -9.25
C PHE A 315 18.47 -8.88 -10.41
N PRO A 316 17.18 -8.74 -10.79
CA PRO A 316 16.72 -7.60 -11.55
C PRO A 316 17.14 -6.29 -10.86
N GLU A 317 17.46 -5.26 -11.65
CA GLU A 317 17.97 -3.99 -11.12
C GLU A 317 17.02 -3.35 -10.09
N HIS A 318 15.72 -3.37 -10.40
CA HIS A 318 14.65 -2.74 -9.62
C HIS A 318 13.97 -3.69 -8.63
N THR A 319 14.61 -4.80 -8.23
CA THR A 319 13.99 -5.72 -7.28
C THR A 319 13.78 -5.07 -5.91
N LEU A 320 12.63 -5.36 -5.30
CA LEU A 320 12.27 -4.97 -3.94
C LEU A 320 12.25 -6.16 -2.96
N LEU A 321 12.74 -7.34 -3.38
CA LEU A 321 12.82 -8.53 -2.51
C LEU A 321 13.95 -8.45 -1.47
N VAL A 322 14.90 -7.52 -1.65
CA VAL A 322 16.06 -7.38 -0.77
C VAL A 322 16.11 -5.96 -0.24
N SER A 323 15.93 -5.83 1.08
CA SER A 323 15.88 -4.55 1.77
C SER A 323 17.21 -3.79 1.72
N HIS A 324 18.34 -4.49 1.80
CA HIS A 324 19.67 -3.86 1.78
C HIS A 324 20.58 -4.42 0.67
N PRO A 325 21.26 -3.57 -0.14
CA PRO A 325 22.13 -4.05 -1.22
C PRO A 325 23.22 -5.03 -0.78
N GLY A 326 23.74 -4.86 0.45
CA GLY A 326 24.74 -5.76 1.03
C GLY A 326 24.25 -7.19 1.31
N GLU A 327 22.93 -7.40 1.38
CA GLU A 327 22.32 -8.70 1.64
C GLU A 327 22.00 -9.47 0.35
N ARG A 328 22.08 -8.82 -0.81
CA ARG A 328 21.75 -9.44 -2.10
C ARG A 328 22.54 -10.73 -2.34
N ALA A 329 23.83 -10.74 -2.03
CA ALA A 329 24.67 -11.90 -2.24
C ALA A 329 24.31 -13.08 -1.31
N SER A 330 23.99 -12.82 -0.04
CA SER A 330 23.56 -13.86 0.90
C SER A 330 22.17 -14.39 0.58
N TYR A 331 21.23 -13.50 0.26
CA TYR A 331 19.87 -13.91 -0.10
C TYR A 331 19.85 -14.75 -1.38
N MET A 332 20.61 -14.37 -2.41
CA MET A 332 20.74 -15.19 -3.63
C MET A 332 21.37 -16.57 -3.35
N ARG A 333 22.35 -16.66 -2.43
CA ARG A 333 22.92 -17.96 -2.05
C ARG A 333 21.87 -18.83 -1.37
N ASP A 334 21.11 -18.29 -0.43
CA ASP A 334 20.03 -18.99 0.25
C ASP A 334 18.98 -19.53 -0.73
N LEU A 335 18.53 -18.71 -1.70
CA LEU A 335 17.60 -19.15 -2.75
C LEU A 335 18.13 -20.35 -3.54
N VAL A 336 19.41 -20.30 -3.94
CA VAL A 336 20.05 -21.39 -4.71
C VAL A 336 20.24 -22.64 -3.85
N GLU A 337 20.63 -22.49 -2.58
CA GLU A 337 20.80 -23.59 -1.63
C GLU A 337 19.47 -24.30 -1.32
N ARG A 338 18.37 -23.54 -1.24
CA ARG A 338 17.01 -24.07 -1.10
C ARG A 338 16.41 -24.61 -2.41
N GLY A 339 17.15 -24.54 -3.51
CA GLY A 339 16.71 -25.06 -4.81
C GLY A 339 15.58 -24.25 -5.45
N VAL A 340 15.42 -22.99 -5.07
CA VAL A 340 14.48 -22.07 -5.71
C VAL A 340 14.91 -21.86 -7.16
N ARG A 341 13.96 -21.97 -8.10
CA ARG A 341 14.22 -21.75 -9.53
C ARG A 341 13.77 -20.37 -9.99
N GLU A 342 12.72 -19.84 -9.39
CA GLU A 342 12.21 -18.50 -9.65
C GLU A 342 11.36 -18.01 -8.48
N ILE A 343 11.14 -16.70 -8.43
CA ILE A 343 10.20 -16.05 -7.53
C ILE A 343 9.16 -15.36 -8.40
N VAL A 344 7.89 -15.63 -8.15
CA VAL A 344 6.77 -15.18 -8.98
C VAL A 344 5.85 -14.28 -8.14
N SER A 345 5.74 -13.01 -8.50
CA SER A 345 4.63 -12.18 -8.02
C SER A 345 3.34 -12.58 -8.72
N VAL A 346 2.31 -12.85 -7.93
CA VAL A 346 1.03 -13.37 -8.43
C VAL A 346 -0.15 -12.73 -7.70
N ILE A 347 -1.21 -12.47 -8.46
CA ILE A 347 -2.55 -12.24 -7.93
C ILE A 347 -3.38 -13.50 -8.17
N LEU A 348 -3.81 -14.15 -7.09
CA LEU A 348 -4.69 -15.32 -7.14
C LEU A 348 -6.14 -14.87 -7.05
N THR A 349 -6.94 -15.18 -8.07
CA THR A 349 -8.40 -15.05 -8.02
C THR A 349 -9.00 -16.36 -7.57
N ILE A 350 -9.75 -16.36 -6.46
CA ILE A 350 -10.19 -17.55 -5.74
C ILE A 350 -11.71 -17.54 -5.61
N ARG A 351 -12.36 -18.62 -6.02
CA ARG A 351 -13.81 -18.84 -5.90
C ARG A 351 -14.09 -20.12 -5.15
N LEU A 352 -15.18 -20.18 -4.41
CA LEU A 352 -15.62 -21.42 -3.76
C LEU A 352 -16.17 -22.39 -4.83
N ARG A 353 -15.63 -23.61 -4.91
CA ARG A 353 -16.21 -24.66 -5.76
C ARG A 353 -17.55 -25.09 -5.18
N HIS A 354 -18.55 -25.18 -6.03
CA HIS A 354 -19.81 -25.80 -5.64
C HIS A 354 -19.62 -27.32 -5.62
N HIS A 355 -19.65 -27.92 -4.44
CA HIS A 355 -20.00 -29.33 -4.35
C HIS A 355 -21.51 -29.45 -4.60
N PRO A 356 -21.98 -30.27 -5.56
CA PRO A 356 -23.39 -30.63 -5.59
C PRO A 356 -23.69 -31.27 -4.23
N ARG A 357 -24.74 -30.79 -3.56
CA ARG A 357 -25.25 -31.50 -2.37
C ARG A 357 -25.57 -32.91 -2.84
N SER A 358 -24.93 -33.90 -2.23
CA SER A 358 -25.42 -35.26 -2.28
C SER A 358 -26.75 -35.25 -1.53
N ASP A 359 -27.84 -35.22 -2.28
CA ASP A 359 -29.21 -35.38 -1.80
C ASP A 359 -29.41 -36.74 -1.11
#